data_AF-T2JU29-F1
#
_entry.id   AF-T2JU29-F1
#
_cell.length_a   1.000
_cell.length_b   1.000
_cell.length_c   1.000
_cell.angle_alpha   90.00
_cell.angle_beta   90.00
_cell.angle_gamma   90.00
#
_symmetry.space_group_name_H-M   'P 1'
#
loop_
_entity.id
_entity.type
_entity.pdbx_description
1 polymer ?
#
loop_
_entity_poly.entity_id
_entity_poly.type
_entity_poly.pdbx_seq_one_letter_code
_entity_poly.pdbx_strand_id
1 'polypeptide(L)'
;MFRRFIQCLPILVAVSLLSLSIVTISNEFQAHNPADILHYISNLTTTRKFGVIALTSLGYLIMTGHDFLGFYYINQFLTPSKIVMTAFISYAVGNTIGFTVLSGTAIRYRFYGRWGIYKLEIAKLIIFININFWVRLLGVSGVVFLVDPLSLPKTLNLPFESAYFIGLIFLTLVSIYFIISYLRKKPFRIGAH
;
A
#
# COMPACT_ATOMS: atom_id res chain seq x y z
N MET A 1 -17.76 -27.74 -9.35
CA MET A 1 -16.55 -28.04 -8.55
C MET A 1 -15.41 -27.03 -8.81
N PHE A 2 -15.13 -26.68 -10.07
CA PHE A 2 -14.04 -25.75 -10.49
C PHE A 2 -14.05 -24.35 -9.84
N ARG A 3 -15.23 -23.73 -9.63
CA ARG A 3 -15.34 -22.41 -8.96
C ARG A 3 -14.88 -22.39 -7.50
N ARG A 4 -15.02 -23.50 -6.75
CA ARG A 4 -14.57 -23.59 -5.35
C ARG A 4 -13.04 -23.73 -5.26
N PHE A 5 -12.43 -24.41 -6.24
CA PHE A 5 -10.97 -24.58 -6.30
C PHE A 5 -10.24 -23.24 -6.53
N ILE A 6 -10.75 -22.42 -7.45
CA ILE A 6 -10.24 -21.07 -7.73
C ILE A 6 -10.42 -20.14 -6.51
N GLN A 7 -11.46 -20.36 -5.69
CA GLN A 7 -11.69 -19.58 -4.47
C GLN A 7 -10.74 -19.94 -3.32
N CYS A 8 -10.26 -21.19 -3.25
CA CYS A 8 -9.28 -21.62 -2.24
C CYS A 8 -7.84 -21.31 -2.62
N LEU A 9 -7.55 -21.15 -3.93
CA LEU A 9 -6.23 -20.80 -4.45
C LEU A 9 -5.56 -19.60 -3.73
N PRO A 10 -6.21 -18.43 -3.57
CA PRO A 10 -5.58 -17.30 -2.87
C PRO A 10 -5.29 -17.59 -1.40
N ILE A 11 -6.12 -18.41 -0.72
CA ILE A 11 -5.91 -18.80 0.67
C ILE A 11 -4.69 -19.73 0.76
N LEU A 12 -4.58 -20.71 -0.13
CA LEU A 12 -3.44 -21.63 -0.19
C LEU A 12 -2.13 -20.88 -0.48
N VAL A 13 -2.14 -19.94 -1.42
CA VAL A 13 -0.99 -19.08 -1.70
C VAL A 13 -0.62 -18.24 -0.47
N ALA A 14 -1.59 -17.61 0.19
CA ALA A 14 -1.35 -16.82 1.38
C ALA A 14 -0.75 -17.66 2.53
N VAL A 15 -1.29 -18.85 2.78
CA VAL A 15 -0.78 -19.77 3.80
C VAL A 15 0.63 -20.23 3.44
N SER A 16 0.88 -20.59 2.18
CA SER A 16 2.22 -21.00 1.73
C SER A 16 3.25 -19.89 1.89
N LEU A 17 2.91 -18.66 1.50
CA LEU A 17 3.79 -17.50 1.68
C LEU A 17 4.04 -17.22 3.16
N LEU A 18 3.00 -17.29 4.00
CA LEU A 18 3.12 -17.10 5.44
C LEU A 18 4.01 -18.18 6.10
N SER A 19 3.82 -19.44 5.74
CA SER A 19 4.68 -20.53 6.19
C SER A 19 6.13 -20.33 5.75
N LEU A 20 6.35 -19.94 4.49
CA LEU A 20 7.69 -19.64 3.98
C LEU A 20 8.34 -18.48 4.74
N SER A 21 7.61 -17.39 4.98
CA SER A 21 8.09 -16.26 5.78
C SER A 21 8.43 -16.67 7.21
N ILE A 22 7.57 -17.45 7.88
CA ILE A 22 7.84 -17.93 9.25
C ILE A 22 9.11 -18.78 9.27
N VAL A 23 9.26 -19.70 8.32
CA VAL A 23 10.45 -20.56 8.24
C VAL A 23 11.70 -19.72 8.01
N THR A 24 11.69 -18.81 7.02
CA THR A 24 12.84 -17.93 6.73
C THR A 24 13.21 -17.04 7.91
N ILE A 25 12.22 -16.41 8.54
CA ILE A 25 12.45 -15.57 9.73
C ILE A 25 12.97 -16.43 10.88
N SER A 26 12.40 -17.62 11.13
CA SER A 26 12.84 -18.51 12.21
C SER A 26 14.27 -19.02 12.00
N ASN A 27 14.69 -19.22 10.75
CA ASN A 27 16.04 -19.63 10.40
C ASN A 27 17.05 -18.49 10.60
N GLU A 28 16.70 -17.24 10.31
CA GLU A 28 17.55 -16.09 10.65
C GLU A 28 17.58 -15.83 12.17
N PHE A 29 16.46 -16.00 12.86
CA PHE A 29 16.36 -15.79 14.31
C PHE A 29 17.14 -16.81 15.12
N GLN A 30 17.42 -18.01 14.60
CA GLN A 30 18.32 -18.96 15.27
C GLN A 30 19.74 -18.42 15.47
N ALA A 31 20.15 -17.40 14.70
CA ALA A 31 21.42 -16.72 14.86
C ALA A 31 21.41 -15.57 15.90
N HIS A 32 20.24 -15.12 16.40
CA HIS A 32 20.12 -13.94 17.27
C HIS A 32 19.27 -14.23 18.52
N ASN A 33 19.81 -13.96 19.71
CA ASN A 33 19.10 -14.22 20.97
C ASN A 33 17.93 -13.20 21.14
N PRO A 34 16.68 -13.63 21.38
CA PRO A 34 15.54 -12.73 21.55
C PRO A 34 15.70 -11.72 22.71
N ALA A 35 16.55 -12.03 23.69
CA ALA A 35 16.90 -11.13 24.77
C ALA A 35 17.63 -9.85 24.28
N ASP A 36 18.45 -9.97 23.23
CA ASP A 36 19.22 -8.85 22.68
C ASP A 36 18.31 -7.85 21.96
N ILE A 37 17.25 -8.33 21.32
CA ILE A 37 16.25 -7.49 20.65
C ILE A 37 15.49 -6.65 21.69
N LEU A 38 15.06 -7.27 22.79
CA LEU A 38 14.38 -6.59 23.88
C LEU A 38 15.29 -5.54 24.55
N HIS A 39 16.56 -5.89 24.77
CA HIS A 39 17.56 -4.98 25.34
C HIS A 39 17.87 -3.80 24.40
N TYR A 40 17.88 -4.02 23.08
CA TYR A 40 18.06 -2.95 22.11
C TYR A 40 16.88 -1.98 22.09
N ILE A 41 15.64 -2.51 22.14
CA ILE A 41 14.41 -1.70 22.19
C ILE A 41 14.33 -0.89 23.48
N SER A 42 14.69 -1.47 24.63
CA SER A 42 14.68 -0.76 25.92
C SER A 42 15.69 0.39 25.95
N ASN A 43 16.87 0.18 25.34
CA ASN A 43 17.96 1.16 25.27
C ASN A 43 17.81 2.21 24.16
N LEU A 44 16.71 2.23 23.41
CA LEU A 44 16.45 3.31 22.45
C LEU A 44 16.36 4.66 23.17
N THR A 45 17.14 5.62 22.68
CA THR A 45 17.15 7.01 23.15
C THR A 45 15.74 7.61 23.04
N THR A 46 15.33 8.43 24.01
CA THR A 46 14.02 9.08 24.03
C THR A 46 13.71 9.85 22.73
N THR A 47 14.72 10.49 22.13
CA THR A 47 14.61 11.16 20.82
C THR A 47 14.21 10.20 19.69
N ARG A 48 14.77 8.99 19.67
CA ARG A 48 14.42 7.97 18.67
C ARG A 48 12.99 7.46 18.87
N LYS A 49 12.56 7.27 20.11
CA LYS A 49 11.19 6.87 20.45
C LYS A 49 10.17 7.89 19.93
N PHE A 50 10.37 9.17 20.21
CA PHE A 50 9.53 10.24 19.67
C PHE A 50 9.60 10.33 18.14
N GLY A 51 10.80 10.18 17.56
CA GLY A 51 11.00 10.19 16.11
C GLY A 51 10.18 9.12 15.38
N VAL A 52 10.15 7.89 15.89
CA VAL A 52 9.35 6.79 15.32
C VAL A 52 7.86 7.09 15.38
N ILE A 53 7.36 7.58 16.52
CA ILE A 53 5.94 7.93 16.69
C ILE A 53 5.56 9.09 15.74
N ALA A 54 6.40 10.12 15.66
CA ALA A 54 6.18 11.26 14.79
C ALA A 54 6.16 10.87 13.31
N LEU A 55 7.13 10.05 12.87
CA LEU A 55 7.22 9.60 11.48
C LEU A 55 6.06 8.68 11.11
N THR A 56 5.64 7.80 12.03
CA THR A 56 4.46 6.94 11.84
C THR A 56 3.20 7.79 11.70
N SER A 57 3.02 8.77 12.60
CA SER A 57 1.88 9.68 12.58
C SER A 57 1.83 10.49 11.29
N LEU A 58 2.99 10.99 10.83
CA LEU A 58 3.13 11.71 9.57
C LEU A 58 2.79 10.80 8.38
N GLY A 59 3.19 9.53 8.40
CA GLY A 59 2.79 8.55 7.40
C GLY A 59 1.26 8.40 7.29
N TYR A 60 0.57 8.23 8.43
CA TYR A 60 -0.89 8.15 8.45
C TYR A 60 -1.57 9.46 8.04
N LEU A 61 -1.00 10.62 8.38
CA LEU A 61 -1.50 11.92 7.92
C LEU A 61 -1.37 12.07 6.41
N ILE A 62 -0.23 11.70 5.83
CA ILE A 62 -0.05 11.69 4.37
C ILE A 62 -1.07 10.75 3.73
N MET A 63 -1.23 9.52 4.25
CA MET A 63 -2.23 8.56 3.75
C MET A 63 -3.64 9.16 3.75
N THR A 64 -4.02 9.82 4.83
CA THR A 64 -5.31 10.52 4.96
C THR A 64 -5.44 11.69 3.98
N GLY A 65 -4.33 12.40 3.71
CA GLY A 65 -4.22 13.42 2.66
C GLY A 65 -4.64 12.93 1.26
N HIS A 66 -4.40 11.66 0.93
CA HIS A 66 -4.79 11.10 -0.38
C HIS A 66 -6.30 10.99 -0.54
N ASP A 67 -7.03 10.69 0.54
CA ASP A 67 -8.49 10.65 0.50
C ASP A 67 -9.04 12.06 0.19
N PHE A 68 -8.43 13.15 0.67
CA PHE A 68 -8.81 14.51 0.28
C PHE A 68 -8.64 14.78 -1.21
N LEU A 69 -7.50 14.40 -1.79
CA LEU A 69 -7.27 14.51 -3.24
C LEU A 69 -8.28 13.67 -4.02
N GLY A 70 -8.65 12.50 -3.49
CA GLY A 70 -9.69 11.66 -4.05
C GLY A 70 -11.08 12.30 -4.02
N PHE A 71 -11.45 12.98 -2.92
CA PHE A 71 -12.71 13.73 -2.82
C PHE A 71 -12.74 14.91 -3.80
N TYR A 72 -11.60 15.58 -4.01
CA TYR A 72 -11.45 16.59 -5.05
C TYR A 72 -11.63 15.99 -6.46
N TYR A 73 -11.07 14.80 -6.72
CA TYR A 73 -11.21 14.10 -8.00
C TYR A 73 -12.66 13.71 -8.34
N ILE A 74 -13.44 13.27 -7.35
CA ILE A 74 -14.86 12.90 -7.55
C ILE A 74 -15.83 14.11 -7.51
N ASN A 75 -15.32 15.33 -7.29
CA ASN A 75 -16.13 16.55 -7.13
C ASN A 75 -17.26 16.41 -6.09
N GLN A 76 -16.98 15.75 -4.96
CA GLN A 76 -17.94 15.60 -3.86
C GLN A 76 -17.46 16.38 -2.63
N PHE A 77 -18.40 17.02 -1.94
CA PHE A 77 -18.12 17.79 -0.73
C PHE A 77 -18.50 16.98 0.52
N LEU A 78 -17.53 16.77 1.41
CA LEU A 78 -17.75 16.17 2.72
C LEU A 78 -16.92 16.93 3.76
N THR A 79 -17.45 17.08 4.97
CA THR A 79 -16.74 17.75 6.06
C THR A 79 -15.36 17.10 6.27
N PRO A 80 -14.25 17.88 6.30
CA PRO A 80 -12.89 17.35 6.42
C PRO A 80 -12.70 16.36 7.56
N SER A 81 -13.30 16.62 8.73
CA SER A 81 -13.23 15.72 9.90
C SER A 81 -13.79 14.31 9.60
N LYS A 82 -14.87 14.21 8.82
CA LYS A 82 -15.48 12.93 8.40
C LYS A 82 -14.56 12.15 7.45
N ILE A 83 -13.90 12.86 6.53
CA ILE A 83 -12.91 12.28 5.62
C ILE A 83 -11.75 11.72 6.43
N VAL A 84 -11.18 12.53 7.33
CA VAL A 84 -10.03 12.16 8.17
C VAL A 84 -10.34 10.93 9.01
N MET A 85 -11.47 10.94 9.73
CA MET A 85 -11.87 9.83 10.60
C MET A 85 -12.01 8.53 9.80
N THR A 86 -12.68 8.59 8.65
CA THR A 86 -12.91 7.39 7.83
C THR A 86 -11.64 6.87 7.20
N ALA A 87 -10.80 7.76 6.65
CA ALA A 87 -9.53 7.39 6.05
C ALA A 87 -8.62 6.75 7.10
N PHE A 88 -8.48 7.38 8.28
CA PHE A 88 -7.67 6.86 9.37
C PHE A 88 -8.11 5.46 9.80
N ILE A 89 -9.41 5.25 10.08
CA ILE A 89 -9.93 3.93 10.47
C ILE A 89 -9.72 2.92 9.34
N SER A 90 -9.96 3.32 8.08
CA SER A 90 -9.79 2.44 6.92
C SER A 90 -8.34 1.99 6.75
N TYR A 91 -7.37 2.89 6.93
CA TYR A 91 -5.94 2.56 6.84
C TYR A 91 -5.46 1.76 8.05
N ALA A 92 -5.87 2.11 9.27
CA ALA A 92 -5.49 1.39 10.48
C ALA A 92 -5.98 -0.07 10.45
N VAL A 93 -7.24 -0.27 10.06
CA VAL A 93 -7.82 -1.62 9.93
C VAL A 93 -7.26 -2.35 8.71
N GLY A 94 -7.07 -1.65 7.60
CA GLY A 94 -6.48 -2.21 6.39
C GLY A 94 -5.07 -2.77 6.64
N ASN A 95 -4.19 -1.94 7.20
CA ASN A 95 -2.79 -2.30 7.45
C ASN A 95 -2.64 -3.40 8.51
N THR A 96 -3.57 -3.51 9.46
CA THR A 96 -3.50 -4.56 10.50
C THR A 96 -4.04 -5.91 10.02
N ILE A 97 -5.14 -5.92 9.26
CA ILE A 97 -5.83 -7.17 8.87
C ILE A 97 -5.20 -7.79 7.60
N GLY A 98 -4.41 -7.04 6.83
CA GLY A 98 -3.75 -7.53 5.60
C GLY A 98 -4.68 -7.66 4.39
N PHE A 99 -6.00 -7.65 4.59
CA PHE A 99 -7.00 -7.58 3.52
C PHE A 99 -7.45 -6.14 3.21
N THR A 100 -6.51 -5.19 3.10
CA THR A 100 -6.80 -3.75 2.93
C THR A 100 -7.80 -3.46 1.80
N VAL A 101 -7.72 -4.21 0.70
CA VAL A 101 -8.62 -4.08 -0.45
C VAL A 101 -10.07 -4.44 -0.12
N LEU A 102 -10.33 -5.30 0.87
CA LEU A 102 -11.67 -5.67 1.31
C LEU A 102 -12.09 -4.94 2.59
N SER A 103 -11.25 -4.92 3.63
CA SER A 103 -11.57 -4.33 4.93
C SER A 103 -11.59 -2.80 4.86
N GLY A 104 -10.56 -2.18 4.28
CA GLY A 104 -10.44 -0.73 4.15
C GLY A 104 -11.43 -0.13 3.15
N THR A 105 -11.85 -0.88 2.13
CA THR A 105 -12.87 -0.42 1.19
C THR A 105 -14.28 -0.54 1.77
N ALA A 106 -14.60 -1.63 2.47
CA ALA A 106 -15.88 -1.81 3.13
C ALA A 106 -16.17 -0.70 4.16
N ILE A 107 -15.15 -0.26 4.91
CA ILE A 107 -15.27 0.87 5.84
C ILE A 107 -15.63 2.14 5.08
N ARG A 108 -14.90 2.48 4.00
CA ARG A 108 -15.23 3.64 3.16
C ARG A 108 -16.65 3.57 2.58
N TYR A 109 -17.07 2.42 2.06
CA TYR A 109 -18.44 2.23 1.58
C TYR A 109 -19.49 2.44 2.67
N ARG A 110 -19.24 1.96 3.89
CA ARG A 110 -20.16 2.07 5.01
C ARG A 110 -20.25 3.51 5.53
N PHE A 111 -19.12 4.16 5.80
CA PHE A 111 -19.09 5.50 6.40
C PHE A 111 -19.46 6.58 5.37
N TYR A 112 -18.84 6.59 4.19
CA TYR A 112 -19.18 7.58 3.16
C TYR A 112 -20.60 7.39 2.62
N GLY A 113 -21.07 6.13 2.49
CA GLY A 113 -22.46 5.86 2.12
C GLY A 113 -23.46 6.36 3.17
N ARG A 114 -23.15 6.21 4.47
CA ARG A 114 -23.96 6.78 5.56
C ARG A 114 -24.02 8.29 5.57
N TRP A 115 -23.03 8.97 5.00
CA TRP A 115 -23.01 10.42 4.86
C TRP A 115 -23.51 10.92 3.50
N GLY A 116 -24.17 10.07 2.72
CA GLY A 116 -24.87 10.45 1.50
C GLY A 116 -24.02 10.40 0.21
N ILE A 117 -22.79 9.88 0.26
CA ILE A 117 -21.98 9.72 -0.95
C ILE A 117 -22.46 8.52 -1.75
N TYR A 118 -22.71 8.72 -3.05
CA TYR A 118 -23.20 7.67 -3.93
C TYR A 118 -22.15 6.56 -4.13
N LYS A 119 -22.60 5.30 -4.22
CA LYS A 119 -21.70 4.13 -4.29
C LYS A 119 -20.73 4.17 -5.46
N LEU A 120 -21.15 4.65 -6.64
CA LEU A 120 -20.22 4.79 -7.79
C LEU A 120 -19.13 5.84 -7.53
N GLU A 121 -19.43 6.91 -6.80
CA GLU A 121 -18.43 7.93 -6.45
C GLU A 121 -17.42 7.38 -5.42
N ILE A 122 -17.90 6.57 -4.46
CA ILE A 122 -17.01 5.84 -3.54
C ILE A 122 -16.12 4.86 -4.32
N ALA A 123 -16.65 4.18 -5.34
CA ALA A 123 -15.86 3.29 -6.18
C ALA A 123 -14.76 4.06 -6.95
N LYS A 124 -15.10 5.19 -7.57
CA LYS A 124 -14.15 6.07 -8.26
C LYS A 124 -13.06 6.56 -7.32
N LEU A 125 -13.43 6.97 -6.09
CA LEU A 125 -12.52 7.36 -5.03
C LEU A 125 -11.52 6.25 -4.70
N ILE A 126 -12.02 5.04 -4.43
CA ILE A 126 -11.19 3.89 -4.07
C ILE A 126 -10.24 3.53 -5.21
N ILE A 127 -10.71 3.50 -6.46
CA ILE A 127 -9.88 3.22 -7.63
C ILE A 127 -8.78 4.27 -7.76
N PHE A 128 -9.13 5.56 -7.64
CA PHE A 128 -8.17 6.66 -7.71
C PHE A 128 -7.09 6.54 -6.63
N ILE A 129 -7.46 6.28 -5.38
CA ILE A 129 -6.51 6.12 -4.27
C ILE A 129 -5.59 4.92 -4.52
N ASN A 130 -6.13 3.77 -4.96
CA ASN A 130 -5.33 2.57 -5.24
C ASN A 130 -4.34 2.80 -6.40
N ILE A 131 -4.77 3.42 -7.50
CA ILE A 131 -3.89 3.73 -8.62
C ILE A 131 -2.76 4.66 -8.17
N ASN A 132 -3.08 5.73 -7.43
CA ASN A 132 -2.06 6.64 -6.89
C ASN A 132 -1.09 5.95 -5.93
N PHE A 133 -1.57 5.03 -5.11
CA PHE A 133 -0.71 4.22 -4.24
C PHE A 133 0.30 3.42 -5.05
N TRP A 134 -0.14 2.68 -6.08
CA TRP A 134 0.75 1.88 -6.93
C TRP A 134 1.73 2.74 -7.72
N VAL A 135 1.27 3.85 -8.30
CA VAL A 135 2.13 4.78 -9.03
C VAL A 135 3.23 5.35 -8.12
N ARG A 136 2.88 5.74 -6.89
CA ARG A 136 3.85 6.22 -5.90
C ARG A 136 4.80 5.10 -5.44
N LEU A 137 4.27 3.91 -5.17
CA LEU A 137 5.06 2.76 -4.75
C LEU A 137 6.08 2.37 -5.82
N LEU A 138 5.65 2.20 -7.07
CA LEU A 138 6.51 1.88 -8.20
C LEU A 138 7.49 3.01 -8.52
N GLY A 139 7.06 4.28 -8.40
CA GLY A 139 7.93 5.43 -8.63
C GLY A 139 9.07 5.49 -7.62
N VAL A 140 8.76 5.44 -6.33
CA VAL A 140 9.76 5.48 -5.27
C VAL A 140 10.66 4.25 -5.32
N SER A 141 10.10 3.04 -5.42
CA SER A 141 10.91 1.81 -5.52
C SER A 141 11.78 1.79 -6.77
N GLY A 142 11.27 2.28 -7.90
CA GLY A 142 12.03 2.41 -9.14
C GLY A 142 13.23 3.33 -9.00
N VAL A 143 13.06 4.52 -8.39
CA VAL A 143 14.18 5.43 -8.09
C VAL A 143 15.19 4.79 -7.14
N VAL A 144 14.71 4.17 -6.05
CA VAL A 144 15.58 3.52 -5.07
C VAL A 144 16.44 2.43 -5.72
N PHE A 145 15.85 1.56 -6.55
CA PHE A 145 16.57 0.49 -7.24
C PHE A 145 17.56 0.98 -8.31
N LEU A 146 17.40 2.20 -8.82
CA LEU A 146 18.40 2.82 -9.71
C LEU A 146 19.56 3.47 -8.94
N VAL A 147 19.28 4.10 -7.80
CA VAL A 147 20.29 4.85 -7.01
C VAL A 147 21.14 3.90 -6.18
N ASP A 148 20.51 2.93 -5.51
CA ASP A 148 21.18 1.92 -4.70
C ASP A 148 20.68 0.53 -5.11
N PRO A 149 21.24 -0.04 -6.19
CA PRO A 149 20.80 -1.34 -6.70
C PRO A 149 21.13 -2.44 -5.69
N LEU A 150 20.09 -2.92 -5.01
CA LEU A 150 20.17 -4.08 -4.13
C LEU A 150 20.83 -5.26 -4.88
N SER A 151 21.93 -5.75 -4.31
CA SER A 151 22.61 -6.95 -4.79
C SER A 151 21.72 -8.15 -4.50
N LEU A 152 21.26 -8.82 -5.56
CA LEU A 152 20.42 -10.01 -5.39
C LEU A 152 21.30 -11.18 -4.92
N PRO A 153 20.85 -11.96 -3.93
CA PRO A 153 21.62 -13.10 -3.45
C PRO A 153 21.84 -14.10 -4.60
N LYS A 154 23.10 -14.47 -4.84
CA LYS A 154 23.53 -15.39 -5.92
C LYS A 154 22.86 -16.79 -5.87
N THR A 155 22.16 -17.10 -4.78
CA THR A 155 21.36 -18.33 -4.61
C THR A 155 20.11 -18.33 -5.49
N LEU A 156 19.59 -17.16 -5.85
CA LEU A 156 18.58 -16.99 -6.88
C LEU A 156 19.33 -16.90 -8.20
N ASN A 157 19.48 -18.02 -8.92
CA ASN A 157 20.08 -18.10 -10.26
C ASN A 157 19.28 -17.29 -11.30
N LEU A 158 19.20 -15.97 -11.11
CA LEU A 158 18.58 -15.02 -12.01
C LEU A 158 19.62 -14.52 -13.00
N PRO A 159 19.24 -14.27 -14.27
CA PRO A 159 20.15 -13.77 -15.30
C PRO A 159 20.61 -12.31 -15.07
N PHE A 160 20.24 -11.71 -13.94
CA PHE A 160 20.56 -10.32 -13.58
C PHE A 160 21.13 -10.30 -12.16
N GLU A 161 22.34 -9.78 -11.98
CA GLU A 161 23.00 -9.67 -10.65
C GLU A 161 22.48 -8.48 -9.81
N SER A 162 21.65 -7.62 -10.41
CA SER A 162 21.28 -6.33 -9.83
C SER A 162 19.79 -6.03 -10.01
N ALA A 163 19.17 -5.48 -8.97
CA ALA A 163 17.79 -4.98 -8.99
C ALA A 163 17.57 -3.78 -9.94
N TYR A 164 18.63 -3.28 -10.58
CA TYR A 164 18.59 -2.16 -11.52
C TYR A 164 17.54 -2.33 -12.65
N PHE A 165 17.49 -3.50 -13.29
CA PHE A 165 16.52 -3.75 -14.37
C PHE A 165 15.07 -3.70 -13.88
N ILE A 166 14.82 -4.15 -12.66
CA ILE A 166 13.49 -4.06 -12.02
C ILE A 166 13.12 -2.60 -11.79
N GLY A 167 14.07 -1.78 -11.33
CA GLY A 167 13.88 -0.34 -11.16
C GLY A 167 13.51 0.36 -12.47
N LEU A 168 14.17 -0.01 -13.57
CA LEU A 168 13.90 0.53 -14.91
C LEU A 168 12.50 0.15 -15.42
N ILE A 169 12.06 -1.09 -15.18
CA ILE A 169 10.69 -1.53 -15.51
C ILE A 169 9.66 -0.71 -14.72
N PHE A 170 9.87 -0.52 -13.41
CA PHE A 170 8.95 0.23 -12.56
C PHE A 170 8.82 1.69 -13.00
N LEU A 171 9.94 2.34 -13.31
CA LEU A 171 9.92 3.72 -13.81
C LEU A 171 9.28 3.82 -15.19
N THR A 172 9.52 2.85 -16.07
CA THR A 172 8.87 2.81 -17.39
C THR A 172 7.35 2.76 -17.25
N LEU A 173 6.82 1.91 -16.36
CA LEU A 173 5.38 1.82 -16.09
C LEU A 173 4.81 3.15 -15.55
N VAL A 174 5.54 3.79 -14.64
CA VAL A 174 5.15 5.09 -14.06
C VAL A 174 5.18 6.19 -15.12
N SER A 175 6.22 6.25 -15.96
CA SER A 175 6.33 7.19 -17.06
C SER A 175 5.21 7.02 -18.07
N ILE A 176 4.87 5.78 -18.45
CA ILE A 176 3.73 5.49 -19.34
C ILE A 176 2.43 6.01 -18.72
N TYR A 177 2.20 5.77 -17.42
CA TYR A 177 1.02 6.28 -16.73
C TYR A 177 0.94 7.81 -16.79
N PHE A 178 2.04 8.52 -16.50
CA PHE A 178 2.09 9.98 -16.58
C PHE A 178 1.90 10.51 -18.00
N ILE A 179 2.51 9.87 -19.01
CA ILE A 179 2.35 10.23 -20.42
C ILE A 179 0.89 10.08 -20.84
N ILE A 180 0.25 8.95 -20.52
CA ILE A 180 -1.17 8.73 -20.81
C ILE A 180 -2.04 9.76 -20.08
N SER A 181 -1.78 10.02 -18.80
CA SER A 181 -2.52 11.00 -18.01
C SER A 181 -2.34 12.43 -18.54
N TYR A 182 -1.17 12.79 -19.05
CA TYR A 182 -0.87 14.10 -19.61
C TYR A 182 -1.52 14.29 -21.00
N LEU A 183 -1.44 13.26 -21.85
CA LEU A 183 -2.02 13.28 -23.19
C LEU A 183 -3.55 13.19 -23.17
N ARG A 184 -4.15 12.55 -22.16
CA ARG A 184 -5.60 12.47 -22.01
C ARG A 184 -6.18 13.66 -21.25
N LYS A 185 -6.58 14.69 -22.00
CA LYS A 185 -7.33 15.86 -21.48
C LYS A 185 -8.81 15.61 -21.16
N LYS A 186 -9.33 14.38 -21.33
CA LYS A 186 -10.75 14.04 -21.08
C LYS A 186 -10.86 13.09 -19.87
N PRO A 187 -11.58 13.47 -18.79
CA PRO A 187 -11.75 12.61 -17.62
C PRO A 187 -12.55 11.36 -17.97
N PHE A 188 -12.25 10.26 -17.27
CA PHE A 188 -12.91 8.97 -17.43
C PHE A 188 -14.38 9.09 -16.98
N ARG A 189 -15.30 9.35 -17.93
CA ARG A 189 -16.75 9.33 -17.68
C ARG A 189 -17.22 7.87 -17.49
N ILE A 190 -17.12 7.36 -16.26
CA ILE A 190 -17.85 6.17 -15.84
C ILE A 190 -19.19 6.64 -15.27
N GLY A 191 -20.25 6.37 -16.04
CA GLY A 191 -21.63 6.74 -15.73
C GLY A 191 -22.07 7.99 -16.48
N ALA A 192 -22.71 7.79 -17.64
CA ALA A 192 -23.65 8.76 -18.16
C ALA A 192 -24.97 8.54 -17.40
N HIS A 193 -25.29 9.46 -16.50
CA HIS A 193 -26.64 9.96 -16.22
C HIS A 193 -26.52 11.25 -15.43
#